data_AF-A0A0B6YVG9-F1
#
_entry.id   AF-A0A0B6YVG9-F1
#
_cell.length_a   1.000
_cell.length_b   1.000
_cell.length_c   1.000
_cell.angle_alpha   90.00
_cell.angle_beta   90.00
_cell.angle_gamma   90.00
#
_symmetry.space_group_name_H-M   'P 1'
#
loop_
_entity.id
_entity.type
_entity.pdbx_description
1 polymer ?
#
loop_
_entity_poly.entity_id
_entity_poly.type
_entity_poly.pdbx_seq_one_letter_code
_entity_poly.pdbx_strand_id
1 'polypeptide(L)'
;TELCIIKALNLPSDVTMIEFKRPPRFEYKSGQWVRIACLAQGKDEYHPFTLTSAPHEDTLKLHIRALGPWTWNLRHIFDNEA
;
A
#
# COMPACT_ATOMS: atom_id res chain seq x y z
N THR A 1 2.61 -4.97 12.36
CA THR A 1 3.94 -5.34 11.84
C THR A 1 4.37 -4.31 10.84
N GLU A 2 5.59 -3.82 10.94
CA GLU A 2 6.17 -2.93 9.92
C GLU A 2 6.57 -3.78 8.70
N LEU A 3 6.20 -3.30 7.50
CA LEU A 3 6.46 -3.99 6.24
C LEU A 3 7.47 -3.20 5.42
N CYS A 4 8.46 -3.89 4.84
CA CYS A 4 9.38 -3.27 3.89
C CYS A 4 8.68 -3.09 2.54
N ILE A 5 8.71 -1.86 2.03
CA ILE A 5 8.30 -1.55 0.66
C ILE A 5 9.39 -2.05 -0.29
N ILE A 6 9.00 -2.87 -1.26
CA ILE A 6 9.87 -3.33 -2.34
C ILE A 6 9.83 -2.32 -3.49
N LYS A 7 8.63 -1.85 -3.84
CA LYS A 7 8.40 -0.95 -4.96
C LYS A 7 7.20 -0.06 -4.69
N ALA A 8 7.27 1.19 -5.10
CA ALA A 8 6.13 2.10 -5.16
C ALA A 8 6.14 2.82 -6.50
N LEU A 9 4.97 2.93 -7.14
CA LEU A 9 4.81 3.60 -8.42
C LEU A 9 3.53 4.44 -8.43
N ASN A 10 3.67 5.69 -8.88
CA ASN A 10 2.55 6.52 -9.25
C ASN A 10 2.08 6.13 -10.67
N LEU A 11 0.90 5.52 -10.74
CA LEU A 11 0.23 5.13 -11.97
C LEU A 11 -0.71 6.25 -12.46
N PRO A 12 -1.17 6.18 -13.73
CA PRO A 12 -2.22 7.05 -14.24
C PRO A 12 -3.51 6.97 -13.42
N SER A 13 -4.40 7.95 -13.61
CA SER A 13 -5.70 8.04 -12.93
C SER A 13 -5.60 8.12 -11.40
N ASP A 14 -4.54 8.79 -10.91
CA ASP A 14 -4.29 9.08 -9.50
C ASP A 14 -4.21 7.82 -8.62
N VAL A 15 -3.65 6.73 -9.16
CA VAL A 15 -3.44 5.48 -8.42
C VAL A 15 -1.97 5.36 -8.03
N THR A 16 -1.70 5.03 -6.78
CA THR A 16 -0.37 4.63 -6.31
C THR A 16 -0.37 3.13 -6.05
N MET A 17 0.48 2.41 -6.77
CA MET A 17 0.74 0.99 -6.54
C MET A 17 1.88 0.86 -5.54
N ILE A 18 1.66 0.12 -4.46
CA ILE A 18 2.71 -0.19 -3.48
C ILE A 18 2.83 -1.70 -3.36
N GLU A 19 4.05 -2.18 -3.48
CA GLU A 19 4.45 -3.57 -3.31
C GLU A 19 5.27 -3.72 -2.03
N PHE A 20 4.81 -4.60 -1.15
CA PHE A 20 5.44 -4.92 0.12
C PHE A 20 6.00 -6.34 0.11
N LYS A 21 7.07 -6.54 0.87
CA LYS A 21 7.52 -7.89 1.20
C LYS A 21 6.47 -8.58 2.06
N ARG A 22 6.04 -9.77 1.65
CA ARG A 22 5.10 -10.58 2.42
C ARG A 22 5.74 -11.05 3.74
N PRO A 23 5.09 -10.82 4.90
CA PRO A 23 5.59 -11.36 6.16
C PRO A 23 5.56 -12.89 6.17
N PRO A 24 6.48 -13.53 6.91
CA PRO A 24 6.39 -14.96 7.17
C PRO A 24 5.02 -15.31 7.78
N ARG A 25 4.39 -16.38 7.26
CA ARG A 25 3.08 -16.88 7.72
C ARG A 25 1.91 -15.91 7.53
N PHE A 26 2.04 -14.88 6.69
CA PHE A 26 0.90 -14.06 6.31
C PHE A 26 0.05 -14.80 5.28
N GLU A 27 -1.08 -15.36 5.69
CA GLU A 27 -2.03 -16.05 4.82
C GLU A 27 -3.30 -15.22 4.65
N TYR A 28 -3.80 -15.13 3.42
CA TYR A 28 -5.04 -14.42 3.10
C TYR A 28 -5.76 -15.10 1.94
N LYS A 29 -7.06 -14.82 1.79
CA LYS A 29 -7.90 -15.25 0.69
C LYS A 29 -8.14 -14.08 -0.27
N SER A 30 -8.36 -14.41 -1.54
CA SER A 30 -8.69 -13.41 -2.56
C SER A 30 -9.86 -12.52 -2.14
N GLY A 31 -9.73 -11.21 -2.37
CA GLY A 31 -10.74 -10.21 -1.99
C GLY A 31 -10.65 -9.71 -0.54
N GLN A 32 -9.78 -10.28 0.30
CA GLN A 32 -9.52 -9.71 1.63
C GLN A 32 -8.73 -8.40 1.54
N TRP A 33 -8.79 -7.64 2.64
CA TRP A 33 -8.20 -6.32 2.77
C TRP A 33 -7.35 -6.23 4.04
N VAL A 34 -6.48 -5.24 4.09
CA VAL A 34 -5.59 -4.94 5.21
C VAL A 34 -5.76 -3.49 5.65
N ARG A 35 -5.38 -3.18 6.89
CA ARG A 35 -5.24 -1.80 7.36
C ARG A 35 -3.77 -1.42 7.29
N ILE A 36 -3.47 -0.26 6.71
CA ILE A 36 -2.11 0.29 6.65
C ILE A 36 -2.08 1.66 7.32
N ALA A 37 -0.96 1.95 7.97
CA ALA A 37 -0.57 3.28 8.42
C ALA A 37 0.75 3.67 7.75
N CYS A 38 0.94 4.96 7.50
CA CYS A 38 2.17 5.50 6.93
C CYS A 38 2.91 6.26 8.03
N LEU A 39 4.08 5.75 8.45
CA LEU A 39 4.85 6.35 9.54
C LEU A 39 5.21 7.83 9.28
N ALA A 40 5.37 8.22 8.01
CA ALA A 40 5.65 9.59 7.61
C ALA A 40 4.46 10.57 7.76
N GLN A 41 3.23 10.05 7.88
CA GLN A 41 2.00 10.84 8.05
C GLN A 41 1.41 10.75 9.46
N GLY A 42 2.01 9.95 10.34
CA GLY A 42 1.51 9.64 11.68
C GLY A 42 1.21 8.16 11.87
N LYS A 43 1.49 7.62 13.06
CA LYS A 43 1.32 6.19 13.36
C LYS A 43 -0.11 5.80 13.72
N ASP A 44 -0.97 6.78 13.98
CA ASP A 44 -2.29 6.57 14.58
C ASP A 44 -3.43 6.49 13.56
N GLU A 45 -3.17 6.83 12.29
CA GLU A 45 -4.17 6.80 11.22
C GLU A 45 -4.03 5.55 10.34
N TYR A 46 -5.04 4.70 10.36
CA TYR A 46 -5.06 3.42 9.64
C TYR A 46 -6.20 3.35 8.63
N HIS A 47 -5.85 3.19 7.36
CA HIS A 47 -6.82 3.10 6.26
C HIS A 47 -6.93 1.68 5.70
N PRO A 48 -8.14 1.21 5.39
CA PRO A 48 -8.37 -0.12 4.80
C PRO A 48 -8.14 -0.12 3.29
N PHE A 49 -7.42 -1.12 2.77
CA PHE A 49 -7.26 -1.36 1.34
C PHE A 49 -7.28 -2.84 1.00
N THR A 50 -7.91 -3.17 -0.13
CA THR A 50 -7.97 -4.54 -0.66
C THR A 50 -6.61 -4.98 -1.18
N LEU A 51 -6.21 -6.21 -0.85
CA LEU A 51 -5.03 -6.83 -1.44
C LEU A 51 -5.32 -7.18 -2.90
N THR A 52 -4.54 -6.60 -3.81
CA THR A 52 -4.69 -6.82 -5.25
C THR A 52 -3.76 -7.92 -5.78
N SER A 53 -2.77 -8.35 -4.99
CA SER A 53 -1.93 -9.52 -5.30
C SER A 53 -2.67 -10.83 -5.03
N ALA A 54 -2.31 -11.91 -5.72
CA ALA A 54 -2.89 -13.22 -5.47
C ALA A 54 -2.28 -13.90 -4.22
N PRO A 55 -3.07 -14.72 -3.46
CA PRO A 55 -2.60 -15.38 -2.24
C PRO A 55 -1.35 -16.27 -2.35
N HIS A 56 -0.99 -16.69 -3.56
CA HIS A 56 0.20 -17.51 -3.83
C HIS A 56 1.43 -16.67 -4.22
N GLU A 57 1.31 -15.35 -4.35
CA GLU A 57 2.45 -14.46 -4.61
C GLU A 57 3.31 -14.24 -3.35
N ASP A 58 4.61 -14.04 -3.55
CA ASP A 58 5.58 -13.76 -2.48
C ASP A 58 5.58 -12.29 -2.02
N THR A 59 4.82 -11.43 -2.70
CA THR A 59 4.67 -10.01 -2.37
C THR A 59 3.21 -9.64 -2.18
N LEU A 60 2.99 -8.57 -1.41
CA LEU A 60 1.66 -8.00 -1.20
C LEU A 60 1.54 -6.72 -2.01
N LYS A 61 0.49 -6.57 -2.80
CA LYS A 61 0.26 -5.37 -3.61
C LYS A 61 -1.01 -4.66 -3.20
N LEU A 62 -0.94 -3.34 -3.16
CA LEU A 62 -2.08 -2.44 -2.99
C LEU A 62 -2.13 -1.46 -4.15
N HIS A 63 -3.34 -1.16 -4.62
CA HIS A 63 -3.61 -0.08 -5.55
C HIS A 63 -4.51 0.94 -4.85
N ILE A 64 -3.94 2.10 -4.54
CA ILE A 64 -4.58 3.12 -3.72
C ILE A 64 -4.90 4.31 -4.61
N ARG A 65 -6.19 4.62 -4.77
CA ARG A 65 -6.63 5.82 -5.49
C ARG A 65 -6.58 7.03 -4.56
N ALA A 66 -6.03 8.14 -5.05
CA ALA A 66 -6.01 9.40 -4.32
C ALA A 66 -7.40 10.05 -4.34
N LEU A 67 -8.11 9.98 -3.22
CA LEU A 67 -9.48 10.51 -3.06
C LEU A 67 -9.63 11.49 -1.88
N GLY A 68 -8.66 11.52 -0.97
CA GLY A 68 -8.67 12.39 0.20
C GLY A 68 -7.26 12.75 0.67
N PRO A 69 -7.15 13.58 1.72
CA PRO A 69 -5.88 14.15 2.18
C PRO A 69 -4.80 13.09 2.43
N TRP A 70 -5.13 12.03 3.18
CA TRP A 70 -4.19 10.96 3.50
C TRP A 70 -3.65 10.25 2.25
N THR A 71 -4.53 9.92 1.30
CA THR A 71 -4.13 9.22 0.06
C THR A 71 -3.33 10.11 -0.90
N TRP A 72 -3.61 11.42 -0.93
CA TRP A 72 -2.81 12.38 -1.70
C TRP A 72 -1.42 12.56 -1.10
N ASN A 73 -1.34 12.73 0.22
CA ASN A 73 -0.07 12.78 0.92
C ASN A 73 0.74 11.49 0.74
N LEU A 74 0.08 10.32 0.75
CA LEU A 74 0.73 9.05 0.46
C LEU A 74 1.33 9.04 -0.95
N ARG A 75 0.60 9.54 -1.94
CA ARG A 75 1.08 9.64 -3.32
C ARG A 75 2.30 10.56 -3.45
N HIS A 76 2.27 11.72 -2.78
CA HIS A 76 3.38 12.69 -2.80
C HIS A 76 4.66 12.12 -2.16
N ILE A 77 4.56 11.24 -1.16
CA ILE A 77 5.73 10.58 -0.55
C ILE A 77 6.49 9.72 -1.58
N PHE A 78 5.79 9.15 -2.56
CA PHE A 78 6.38 8.30 -3.59
C PHE A 78 6.54 9.02 -4.94
N ASP A 79 6.39 10.34 -4.95
CA ASP A 79 6.61 11.17 -6.11
C ASP A 79 8.10 11.50 -6.21
N ASN A 80 8.82 10.77 -7.07
CA ASN A 80 10.25 11.01 -7.32
C ASN A 80 10.42 12.06 -8.43
N GLU A 81 9.91 13.28 -8.20
CA GLU A 81 10.47 14.48 -8.86
C GLU A 81 11.36 15.22 -7.85
N ALA A 82 12.59 14.73 -7.74
CA ALA A 82 13.78 15.48 -7.38
C ALA A 82 14.92 15.05 -8.31
#